data_AF-A0A957V7I3-F1
#
_entry.id   AF-A0A957V7I3-F1
#
_cell.length_a   1.000
_cell.length_b   1.000
_cell.length_c   1.000
_cell.angle_alpha   90.00
_cell.angle_beta   90.00
_cell.angle_gamma   90.00
#
_symmetry.space_group_name_H-M   'P 1'
#
loop_
_entity.id
_entity.type
_entity.pdbx_description
1 polymer ?
#
loop_
_entity_poly.entity_id
_entity_poly.type
_entity_poly.pdbx_seq_one_letter_code
_entity_poly.pdbx_strand_id
1 'polypeptide(L)' 'WVVPDSSYQFEYSRAGYEGTLMGLPIDEDNQAAMTPQRVVNWVHWVLEEFGLKEAAAAG' A
#
# COMPACT_ATOMS: atom_id res chain seq x y z
N TRP A 1 -5.64 4.96 3.37
CA TRP A 1 -5.65 3.80 2.47
C TRP A 1 -5.25 2.62 3.31
N VAL A 2 -6.20 1.72 3.54
CA VAL A 2 -6.02 0.54 4.37
C VAL A 2 -6.09 -0.64 3.42
N VAL A 3 -5.10 -1.53 3.46
CA VAL A 3 -5.04 -2.69 2.56
C VAL A 3 -5.66 -3.88 3.27
N PRO A 4 -6.82 -4.39 2.82
CA PRO A 4 -7.40 -5.60 3.38
C PRO A 4 -6.47 -6.78 3.13
N ASP A 5 -6.25 -7.59 4.16
CA ASP A 5 -5.37 -8.75 4.05
C ASP A 5 -5.90 -9.79 3.05
N SER A 6 -7.22 -9.88 2.89
CA SER A 6 -7.94 -10.72 1.90
C SER A 6 -7.61 -10.42 0.43
N SER A 7 -6.92 -9.32 0.14
CA SER A 7 -6.44 -9.00 -1.22
C SER A 7 -5.19 -9.78 -1.64
N TYR A 8 -4.62 -10.59 -0.73
CA TYR A 8 -3.46 -11.46 -0.95
C TYR A 8 -3.78 -12.89 -0.53
N GLN A 9 -3.13 -13.86 -1.17
CA GLN A 9 -3.19 -15.26 -0.76
C GLN A 9 -1.93 -15.59 0.05
N PHE A 10 -2.10 -15.91 1.33
CA PHE A 10 -1.04 -16.32 2.24
C PHE A 10 -1.63 -17.12 3.41
N GLU A 11 -0.79 -17.86 4.13
CA GLU A 11 -1.23 -18.64 5.31
C GLU A 11 -1.08 -17.85 6.62
N TYR A 12 0.01 -17.11 6.77
CA TYR A 12 0.26 -16.28 7.94
C TYR A 12 1.14 -15.07 7.62
N SER A 13 0.84 -13.91 8.22
CA SER A 13 1.66 -12.71 8.12
C SER A 13 1.70 -11.95 9.45
N ARG A 14 2.91 -11.58 9.89
CA ARG A 14 3.10 -10.68 11.05
C ARG A 14 2.78 -9.22 10.73
N ALA A 15 2.67 -8.89 9.44
CA ALA A 15 2.28 -7.56 8.99
C ALA A 15 0.75 -7.35 9.03
N GLY A 16 -0.02 -8.40 9.30
CA GLY A 16 -1.47 -8.33 9.48
C GLY A 16 -1.86 -7.90 10.89
N TYR A 17 -2.78 -6.93 11.00
CA TYR A 17 -3.40 -6.51 12.24
C TYR A 17 -4.86 -6.11 11.94
N GLU A 18 -5.81 -6.64 12.73
CA GLU A 18 -7.25 -6.35 12.59
C GLU A 18 -7.80 -6.49 11.15
N GLY A 19 -7.38 -7.52 10.41
CA GLY A 19 -7.85 -7.81 9.03
C GLY A 19 -7.23 -6.90 7.96
N THR A 20 -6.16 -6.20 8.30
CA THR A 20 -5.51 -5.22 7.42
C THR A 20 -3.99 -5.38 7.47
N LEU A 21 -3.31 -4.97 6.40
CA LEU A 21 -1.86 -4.97 6.33
C LEU A 21 -1.33 -3.60 6.79
N MET A 22 -0.39 -3.63 7.74
CA MET A 22 0.13 -2.43 8.41
C MET A 22 1.04 -1.54 7.54
N GLY A 23 1.28 -1.93 6.29
CA GLY A 23 2.12 -1.21 5.33
C GLY A 23 1.70 -1.52 3.90
N LEU A 24 2.56 -1.19 2.93
CA LEU A 24 2.32 -1.54 1.53
C LEU A 24 2.85 -2.96 1.22
N PRO A 25 1.97 -3.96 1.07
CA PRO A 25 2.36 -5.27 0.55
C PRO A 25 2.69 -5.21 -0.96
N ILE A 26 3.88 -5.68 -1.32
CA ILE A 26 4.32 -5.86 -2.71
C ILE A 26 4.64 -7.33 -2.94
N ASP A 27 4.22 -7.85 -4.09
CA ASP A 27 4.50 -9.22 -4.54
C ASP A 27 4.92 -9.15 -6.01
N GLU A 28 6.23 -9.21 -6.24
CA GLU A 28 6.84 -9.18 -7.59
C GLU A 28 6.82 -10.55 -8.28
N ASP A 29 6.56 -11.63 -7.54
CA ASP A 29 6.60 -12.97 -8.11
C ASP A 29 5.23 -13.35 -8.71
N ASN A 30 4.13 -12.99 -8.03
CA ASN A 30 2.77 -13.37 -8.42
C ASN A 30 1.91 -12.19 -8.89
N GLN A 31 2.24 -10.96 -8.48
CA GLN A 31 1.41 -9.77 -8.72
C GLN A 31 2.20 -8.53 -9.19
N ALA A 32 3.35 -8.71 -9.86
CA ALA A 32 4.21 -7.61 -10.32
C ALA A 32 3.47 -6.51 -11.10
N ALA A 33 2.51 -6.90 -11.96
CA ALA A 33 1.73 -5.95 -12.75
C ALA A 33 0.91 -4.96 -11.89
N MET A 34 0.62 -5.31 -10.63
CA MET A 34 -0.10 -4.45 -9.69
C MET A 34 0.82 -3.51 -8.91
N THR A 35 2.14 -3.76 -8.88
CA THR A 35 3.11 -2.95 -8.12
C THR A 35 3.06 -1.47 -8.48
N PRO A 36 3.10 -1.05 -9.76
CA PRO A 36 3.13 0.37 -10.09
C PRO A 36 1.93 1.14 -9.53
N GLN A 37 0.72 0.58 -9.68
CA GLN A 37 -0.49 1.22 -9.18
C GLN A 37 -0.58 1.20 -7.64
N ARG A 38 -0.10 0.12 -7.00
CA ARG A 38 -0.04 0.00 -5.54
C ARG A 38 0.87 1.07 -4.93
N VAL A 39 2.04 1.31 -5.54
CA VAL A 39 2.97 2.37 -5.10
C VAL A 39 2.33 3.74 -5.26
N VAL A 40 1.72 4.06 -6.42
CA VAL A 40 1.04 5.34 -6.64
C VAL A 40 -0.03 5.60 -5.57
N ASN A 41 -0.90 4.61 -5.32
CA ASN A 41 -1.99 4.75 -4.35
C ASN A 41 -1.46 4.94 -2.91
N TRP A 42 -0.43 4.17 -2.52
CA TRP A 42 0.14 4.29 -1.19
C TRP A 42 0.86 5.62 -0.98
N VAL A 43 1.66 6.06 -1.95
CA VAL A 43 2.38 7.34 -1.89
C VAL A 43 1.40 8.51 -1.81
N HIS A 44 0.36 8.52 -2.65
CA HIS A 44 -0.69 9.55 -2.57
C HIS A 44 -1.34 9.61 -1.19
N TRP A 45 -1.65 8.45 -0.60
CA TRP A 45 -2.22 8.40 0.73
C TRP A 45 -1.26 8.90 1.80
N VAL A 46 0.01 8.46 1.80
CA VAL A 46 1.03 8.93 2.75
C VAL A 46 1.23 10.44 2.64
N LEU A 47 1.30 10.99 1.42
CA LEU A 47 1.42 12.43 1.22
C LEU A 47 0.21 13.19 1.77
N GLU A 48 -1.00 12.64 1.66
CA GLU A 48 -2.21 13.24 2.21
C GLU A 48 -2.20 13.24 3.74
N GLU A 49 -1.91 12.10 4.36
CA GLU A 49 -1.83 11.97 5.83
C GLU A 49 -0.75 12.85 6.45
N PHE A 50 0.35 13.07 5.73
CA PHE A 50 1.47 13.88 6.21
C PHE A 50 1.32 15.37 5.84
N GLY A 51 0.24 15.77 5.17
CA GLY A 51 0.04 17.15 4.72
C GLY A 51 1.03 17.62 3.64
N LEU A 52 1.65 16.68 2.92
CA LEU A 52 2.67 16.92 1.90
C LEU A 52 2.13 16.88 0.46
N LYS A 53 0.84 16.55 0.27
CA LYS A 53 0.21 16.38 -1.04
C LYS A 53 0.39 17.59 -1.96
N GLU A 54 0.16 18.80 -1.44
CA GLU A 54 0.31 20.04 -2.20
C GLU A 54 1.78 20.38 -2.48
N ALA A 55 2.69 20.08 -1.55
CA ALA A 55 4.12 20.30 -1.73
C ALA A 55 4.72 19.36 -2.80
N ALA A 56 4.22 18.13 -2.87
CA ALA A 56 4.62 17.15 -3.88
C ALA A 56 4.05 17.46 -5.28
N ALA A 57 2.89 18.12 -5.37
CA ALA A 57 2.29 18.53 -6.63
C ALA A 57 2.95 19.78 -7.26
N ALA A 58 3.77 20.50 -6.50
CA ALA A 58 4.43 21.74 -6.93
C ALA A 58 5.87 21.55 -7.48
N GLY A 59 6.38 20.32 -7.52
CA GLY A 59 7.72 19.97 -8.04
C GLY A 59 7.65 19.14 -9.31
#